data_AF-C8CK57-F1
#
_entry.id   AF-C8CK57-F1
#
_cell.length_a   1.000
_cell.length_b   1.000
_cell.length_c   1.000
_cell.angle_alpha   90.00
_cell.angle_beta   90.00
_cell.angle_gamma   90.00
#
_symmetry.space_group_name_H-M   'P 1'
#
loop_
_entity.id
_entity.type
_entity.pdbx_description
1 polymer ?
#
loop_
_entity_poly.entity_id
_entity_poly.type
_entity_poly.pdbx_seq_one_letter_code
_entity_poly.pdbx_strand_id
1 'polypeptide(L)' 'DQAVSKQQYADANAAYLQSKAAVEQARINLRYTKVLSPISGRIGRSAVTEGALVTNGQANAMATVQQLD' A
#
# COMPACT_ATOMS: atom_id res chain seq x y z
N ASP A 1 29.55 -33.04 -0.45
CA ASP A 1 29.10 -31.88 -1.25
C ASP A 1 28.23 -30.91 -0.46
N GLN A 2 28.84 -29.99 0.29
CA GLN A 2 28.19 -28.70 0.59
C GLN A 2 28.85 -27.68 -0.33
N ALA A 3 28.28 -27.49 -1.52
CA ALA A 3 28.87 -26.68 -2.60
C ALA A 3 28.87 -25.16 -2.32
N VAL A 4 28.39 -24.72 -1.16
CA VAL A 4 28.23 -23.31 -0.82
C VAL A 4 28.48 -23.12 0.68
N SER A 5 29.26 -22.09 1.06
CA SER A 5 29.52 -21.81 2.47
C SER A 5 28.25 -21.30 3.16
N LYS A 6 28.10 -21.56 4.47
CA LYS A 6 26.94 -21.05 5.24
C LYS A 6 26.80 -19.52 5.15
N GLN A 7 27.92 -18.81 5.00
CA GLN A 7 27.95 -17.36 4.82
C GLN A 7 27.29 -16.95 3.49
N GLN A 8 27.68 -17.58 2.38
CA GLN A 8 27.09 -17.31 1.07
C GLN A 8 25.59 -17.62 1.05
N TYR A 9 25.14 -18.68 1.73
CA TYR A 9 23.72 -18.98 1.89
C TYR A 9 22.99 -17.91 2.71
N ALA A 10 23.58 -17.45 3.82
CA ALA A 10 23.01 -16.41 4.66
C ALA A 10 22.87 -15.07 3.91
N ASP A 11 23.90 -14.68 3.14
CA ASP A 11 23.90 -13.46 2.34
C ASP A 11 22.81 -13.52 1.23
N ALA A 12 22.68 -14.67 0.56
CA ALA A 12 21.63 -14.88 -0.44
C ALA A 12 20.22 -14.83 0.18
N ASN A 13 20.04 -15.43 1.35
CA ASN A 13 18.76 -15.41 2.06
C ASN A 13 18.42 -14.00 2.56
N ALA A 14 19.41 -13.22 3.03
CA ALA A 14 19.23 -11.84 3.42
C ALA A 14 18.79 -10.97 2.21
N ALA A 15 19.45 -11.12 1.06
CA ALA A 15 19.07 -10.43 -0.18
C ALA A 15 17.65 -10.81 -0.65
N TYR A 16 17.28 -12.09 -0.51
CA TYR A 16 15.93 -12.56 -0.80
C TYR A 16 14.88 -11.92 0.11
N LEU A 17 15.11 -11.87 1.42
CA LEU A 17 14.21 -11.26 2.39
C LEU A 17 14.03 -9.76 2.15
N GLN A 18 15.12 -9.05 1.84
CA GLN A 18 15.08 -7.63 1.47
C GLN A 18 14.25 -7.40 0.20
N SER A 19 14.49 -8.21 -0.84
CA SER A 19 13.73 -8.12 -2.09
C SER A 19 12.25 -8.43 -1.89
N LYS A 20 11.93 -9.44 -1.07
CA LYS A 20 10.55 -9.77 -0.70
C LYS A 20 9.87 -8.62 0.01
N ALA A 21 10.54 -7.98 0.97
CA ALA A 21 10.00 -6.81 1.66
C ALA A 21 9.75 -5.63 0.70
N ALA A 22 10.68 -5.38 -0.24
CA ALA A 22 10.51 -4.34 -1.25
C ALA A 22 9.30 -4.59 -2.17
N VAL A 23 9.09 -5.84 -2.58
CA VAL A 23 7.92 -6.24 -3.39
C VAL A 23 6.62 -6.06 -2.60
N GLU A 24 6.58 -6.46 -1.33
CA GLU A 24 5.40 -6.23 -0.48
C GLU A 24 5.09 -4.75 -0.31
N GLN A 25 6.12 -3.92 -0.08
CA GLN A 25 5.95 -2.47 0.01
C GLN A 25 5.41 -1.87 -1.30
N ALA A 26 5.98 -2.28 -2.44
CA ALA A 26 5.50 -1.83 -3.75
C ALA A 26 4.05 -2.26 -4.02
N ARG A 27 3.67 -3.48 -3.61
CA ARG A 27 2.29 -3.97 -3.70
C ARG A 27 1.33 -3.13 -2.83
N ILE A 28 1.72 -2.80 -1.60
CA ILE A 28 0.93 -1.95 -0.71
C ILE A 28 0.74 -0.55 -1.33
N ASN A 29 1.81 0.05 -1.83
CA ASN A 29 1.76 1.36 -2.48
C ASN A 29 0.86 1.32 -3.73
N LEU A 30 0.96 0.27 -4.55
CA LEU A 30 0.08 0.08 -5.71
C LEU A 30 -1.38 -0.11 -5.28
N ARG A 31 -1.65 -0.81 -4.18
CA ARG A 31 -3.02 -0.94 -3.66
C ARG A 31 -3.59 0.41 -3.27
N TYR A 32 -2.78 1.31 -2.68
CA TYR A 32 -3.24 2.65 -2.30
C TYR A 32 -3.58 3.57 -3.49
N THR A 33 -3.21 3.22 -4.72
CA THR A 33 -3.69 3.95 -5.91
C THR A 33 -5.17 3.67 -6.19
N LYS A 34 -5.71 2.56 -5.69
CA LYS A 34 -7.15 2.25 -5.71
C LYS A 34 -7.74 2.56 -4.34
N VAL A 35 -8.22 3.78 -4.17
CA VAL A 35 -8.89 4.21 -2.93
C VAL A 35 -10.26 3.53 -2.84
N LEU A 36 -10.39 2.56 -1.93
CA LEU A 36 -11.64 1.85 -1.64
C LEU A 36 -12.32 2.46 -0.40
N SER A 37 -13.65 2.37 -0.33
CA SER A 37 -14.38 2.80 0.88
C SER A 37 -14.05 1.86 2.05
N PRO A 38 -13.71 2.39 3.25
CA PRO A 38 -13.43 1.57 4.42
C PRO A 38 -14.70 0.92 5.00
N ILE A 39 -15.87 1.48 4.72
CA ILE A 39 -17.17 1.01 5.23
C ILE A 39 -18.22 0.99 4.12
N SER A 40 -19.20 0.09 4.25
CA SER A 40 -20.42 0.12 3.44
C SER A 40 -21.32 1.25 3.91
N GLY A 41 -21.88 2.03 2.98
CA GLY A 41 -22.73 3.17 3.32
C GLY A 41 -23.08 4.03 2.11
N ARG A 42 -23.65 5.20 2.35
CA ARG A 42 -23.92 6.21 1.33
C ARG A 42 -22.74 7.17 1.25
N ILE A 43 -22.20 7.35 0.04
CA ILE A 43 -21.16 8.33 -0.24
C ILE A 43 -21.74 9.75 -0.23
N GLY A 44 -21.06 10.68 0.46
CA GLY A 44 -21.33 12.11 0.41
C GLY A 44 -20.82 12.76 -0.89
N ARG A 45 -20.84 14.10 -0.97
CA ARG A 45 -20.27 14.81 -2.13
C ARG A 45 -18.74 14.66 -2.11
N SER A 46 -18.13 14.39 -3.26
CA SER A 46 -16.67 14.40 -3.40
C SER A 46 -16.15 15.81 -3.15
N ALA A 47 -15.22 15.96 -2.20
CA ALA A 47 -14.55 17.22 -1.90
C ALA A 47 -13.36 17.48 -2.85
N VAL A 48 -13.04 16.51 -3.71
CA VAL A 48 -11.93 16.56 -4.66
C VAL A 48 -12.47 16.28 -6.07
N THR A 49 -12.08 17.10 -7.04
CA THR A 49 -12.41 16.92 -8.46
C THR A 49 -11.37 16.03 -9.16
N GLU A 50 -11.76 15.42 -10.26
CA GLU A 50 -10.82 14.65 -11.11
C GLU A 50 -9.63 15.53 -11.52
N GLY A 51 -8.41 14.98 -11.43
CA GLY A 51 -7.17 15.69 -11.77
C GLY A 51 -6.51 16.49 -10.65
N ALA A 52 -7.12 16.57 -9.45
CA ALA A 52 -6.48 17.21 -8.31
C ALA A 52 -5.37 16.34 -7.70
N LEU A 53 -4.23 16.96 -7.37
CA LEU A 53 -3.11 16.31 -6.69
C LEU A 53 -3.47 16.07 -5.22
N VAL A 54 -3.35 14.82 -4.77
CA VAL A 54 -3.54 14.45 -3.36
C VAL A 54 -2.23 14.03 -2.72
N THR A 55 -2.09 14.40 -1.45
CA THR A 55 -0.89 14.09 -0.66
C THR A 55 -1.26 13.11 0.46
N ASN A 56 -0.37 12.14 0.72
CA ASN A 56 -0.55 11.20 1.83
C ASN A 56 -0.61 11.97 3.17
N GLY A 57 -1.66 11.74 3.96
CA GLY A 57 -1.86 12.42 5.25
C GLY A 57 -2.40 13.85 5.19
N GLN A 58 -2.98 14.29 4.06
CA GLN A 58 -3.61 15.61 3.96
C GLN A 58 -4.77 15.77 4.98
N ALA A 59 -4.88 16.96 5.59
CA ALA A 59 -5.88 17.24 6.61
C ALA A 59 -7.34 17.16 6.10
N ASN A 60 -7.55 17.34 4.79
CA ASN A 60 -8.87 17.37 4.19
C ASN A 60 -9.24 16.02 3.59
N ALA A 61 -10.32 15.41 4.09
CA ALA A 61 -10.85 14.16 3.56
C ALA A 61 -11.35 14.33 2.10
N MET A 62 -11.12 13.31 1.27
CA MET A 62 -11.50 13.36 -0.16
C MET A 62 -13.00 13.14 -0.37
N ALA A 63 -13.59 12.22 0.37
CA ALA A 63 -15.03 11.98 0.44
C ALA A 63 -15.36 11.38 1.82
N THR A 64 -16.58 11.62 2.30
CA THR A 64 -17.08 11.02 3.53
C THR A 64 -18.16 10.01 3.18
N VAL A 65 -18.01 8.78 3.63
CA VAL A 65 -19.04 7.75 3.54
C VAL A 65 -19.70 7.64 4.90
N GLN A 66 -21.02 7.75 4.95
CA GLN A 66 -21.82 7.55 6.16
C GLN A 66 -22.57 6.23 6.03
N GLN A 67 -22.47 5.38 7.05
CA GLN A 67 -23.27 4.16 7.14
C GLN A 67 -24.72 4.57 7.40
N LEU A 68 -25.63 4.19 6.50
CA LEU A 68 -27.07 4.21 6.79
C LEU A 68 -27.40 2.84 7.38
N ASP A 69 -28.08 2.85 8.51
CA ASP A 69 -28.59 1.67 9.21
C ASP A 69 -29.53 0.83 8.32
#